data_AF-A0A955AC17-F1
#
_entry.id   AF-A0A955AC17-F1
#
_cell.length_a   1.000
_cell.length_b   1.000
_cell.length_c   1.000
_cell.angle_alpha   90.00
_cell.angle_beta   90.00
_cell.angle_gamma   90.00
#
_symmetry.space_group_name_H-M   'P 1'
#
loop_
_entity.id
_entity.type
_entity.pdbx_description
1 polymer ?
#
loop_
_entity_poly.entity_id
_entity_poly.type
_entity_poly.pdbx_seq_one_letter_code
_entity_poly.pdbx_strand_id
1 'polypeptide(L)'
;PMRWIAILDPQLDISLAANSGIHSANDIFKLLLVGADVVMMTSALLKFGAQHLKKVDEDLREWCVQREYRSIDQLRGSMSRANCPDASALERGNYMKALQSYTA
;
A
#
# COMPACT_ATOMS: atom_id res chain seq x y z
N PRO A 1 8.63 -3.14 -0.69
CA PRO A 1 8.17 -1.74 -0.82
C PRO A 1 7.56 -1.17 0.48
N MET A 2 6.54 -1.83 1.05
CA MET A 2 5.76 -1.33 2.20
C MET A 2 6.59 -0.84 3.39
N ARG A 3 7.57 -1.63 3.86
CA ARG A 3 8.45 -1.27 4.98
C ARG A 3 9.16 0.07 4.76
N TRP A 4 9.76 0.22 3.59
CA TRP A 4 10.57 1.40 3.28
C TRP A 4 9.69 2.64 3.13
N ILE A 5 8.53 2.51 2.51
CA ILE A 5 7.56 3.61 2.41
C ILE A 5 7.13 4.06 3.82
N ALA A 6 6.76 3.13 4.70
CA ALA A 6 6.38 3.45 6.08
C ALA A 6 7.47 4.21 6.85
N ILE A 7 8.75 3.88 6.60
CA ILE A 7 9.90 4.51 7.25
C ILE A 7 10.18 5.89 6.65
N LEU A 8 10.13 6.02 5.33
CA LEU A 8 10.58 7.20 4.58
C LEU A 8 9.52 8.31 4.50
N ASP A 9 8.24 7.95 4.45
CA ASP A 9 7.09 8.88 4.39
C ASP A 9 7.19 10.03 5.42
N PRO A 10 7.43 9.78 6.73
CA PRO A 10 7.55 10.87 7.69
C PRO A 10 8.91 11.59 7.68
N GLN A 11 9.89 11.13 6.89
CA GLN A 11 11.26 11.66 6.89
C GLN A 11 11.57 12.53 5.68
N LEU A 12 10.84 12.36 4.58
CA LEU A 12 11.13 12.99 3.30
C LEU A 12 9.91 13.74 2.79
N ASP A 13 10.12 14.98 2.36
CA ASP A 13 9.11 15.78 1.68
C ASP A 13 9.14 15.50 0.16
N ILE A 14 8.85 14.25 -0.22
CA ILE A 14 8.82 13.80 -1.62
C ILE A 14 7.64 12.85 -1.84
N SER A 15 7.16 12.75 -3.08
CA SER A 15 6.16 11.75 -3.43
C SER A 15 6.75 10.34 -3.55
N LEU A 16 6.10 9.36 -2.93
CA LEU A 16 6.50 7.95 -2.92
C LEU A 16 5.56 7.11 -3.79
N ALA A 17 6.10 6.51 -4.85
CA ALA A 17 5.36 5.59 -5.71
C ALA A 17 5.68 4.12 -5.35
N ALA A 18 4.67 3.34 -5.00
CA ALA A 18 4.80 1.92 -4.69
C ALA A 18 4.63 1.05 -5.95
N ASN A 19 5.51 0.08 -6.13
CA ASN A 19 5.38 -0.98 -7.14
C ASN A 19 5.69 -2.36 -6.53
N SER A 20 5.56 -3.39 -7.36
CA SER A 20 5.81 -4.81 -7.07
C SER A 20 4.66 -5.54 -6.38
N GLY A 21 4.11 -6.55 -7.08
CA GLY A 21 3.16 -7.51 -6.52
C GLY A 21 1.73 -7.00 -6.27
N ILE A 22 1.36 -5.83 -6.81
CA ILE A 22 0.02 -5.25 -6.61
C ILE A 22 -0.96 -5.80 -7.65
N HIS A 23 -1.87 -6.67 -7.23
CA HIS A 23 -2.88 -7.27 -8.13
C HIS A 23 -4.32 -6.93 -7.72
N SER A 24 -4.55 -6.40 -6.52
CA SER A 24 -5.89 -6.15 -5.98
C SER A 24 -6.02 -4.80 -5.27
N ALA A 25 -7.26 -4.37 -5.02
CA ALA A 25 -7.57 -3.18 -4.21
C ALA A 25 -6.98 -3.27 -2.78
N ASN A 26 -6.98 -4.46 -2.18
CA ASN A 26 -6.39 -4.68 -0.85
C ASN A 26 -4.87 -4.42 -0.83
N ASP A 27 -4.17 -4.76 -1.91
CA ASP A 27 -2.72 -4.49 -2.02
C ASP A 27 -2.47 -2.97 -2.13
N ILE A 28 -3.33 -2.25 -2.86
CA ILE A 28 -3.30 -0.80 -2.97
C ILE A 28 -3.51 -0.16 -1.60
N PHE A 29 -4.57 -0.55 -0.87
CA PHE A 29 -4.87 0.01 0.44
C PHE A 29 -3.71 -0.11 1.42
N LYS A 30 -3.07 -1.28 1.49
CA LYS A 30 -1.92 -1.47 2.39
C LYS A 30 -0.79 -0.49 2.09
N LEU A 31 -0.59 -0.13 0.82
CA LEU A 31 0.48 0.78 0.41
C LEU A 31 0.12 2.25 0.63
N LEU A 32 -1.14 2.63 0.36
CA LEU A 32 -1.64 3.96 0.70
C LEU A 32 -1.59 4.21 2.21
N LEU A 33 -2.04 3.22 3.01
CA LEU A 33 -2.03 3.29 4.48
C LEU A 33 -0.63 3.58 5.04
N VAL A 34 0.43 3.03 4.44
CA VAL A 34 1.81 3.27 4.91
C VAL A 34 2.46 4.53 4.33
N GLY A 35 1.76 5.30 3.49
CA GLY A 35 2.25 6.58 2.97
C GLY A 35 2.63 6.60 1.49
N ALA A 36 2.20 5.63 0.68
CA ALA A 36 2.40 5.75 -0.78
C ALA A 36 1.43 6.79 -1.37
N ASP A 37 1.91 7.66 -2.25
CA ASP A 37 1.08 8.59 -3.01
C ASP A 37 0.46 7.94 -4.25
N VAL A 38 1.22 7.03 -4.88
CA VAL A 38 0.83 6.35 -6.12
C VAL A 38 1.14 4.86 -5.98
N VAL A 39 0.27 4.00 -6.53
CA VAL A 39 0.49 2.56 -6.59
C VAL A 39 0.46 2.08 -8.03
N MET A 40 1.48 1.33 -8.45
CA MET A 40 1.69 0.84 -9.80
C MET A 40 1.39 -0.67 -9.92
N MET A 41 0.54 -1.05 -10.86
CA MET A 41 0.03 -2.42 -11.02
C MET A 41 0.25 -3.04 -12.41
N THR A 42 1.34 -2.67 -13.10
CA THR A 42 1.63 -3.10 -14.48
C THR A 42 1.50 -4.61 -14.69
N SER A 43 2.05 -5.43 -13.79
CA SER A 43 1.98 -6.89 -13.93
C SER A 43 0.56 -7.45 -13.80
N ALA A 44 -0.32 -6.78 -13.05
CA ALA A 44 -1.74 -7.12 -13.00
C ALA A 44 -2.41 -6.87 -14.35
N LEU A 45 -2.13 -5.71 -14.97
CA LEU A 45 -2.75 -5.34 -16.25
C LEU A 45 -2.26 -6.22 -17.39
N LEU A 46 -0.98 -6.61 -17.38
CA LEU A 46 -0.45 -7.57 -18.36
C LEU A 46 -1.09 -8.96 -18.20
N LYS A 47 -1.44 -9.37 -16.98
CA LYS A 47 -2.01 -10.69 -16.69
C LYS A 47 -3.53 -10.75 -16.91
N PHE A 48 -4.26 -9.72 -16.50
CA PHE A 48 -5.73 -9.71 -16.45
C PHE A 48 -6.38 -8.79 -17.50
N GLY A 49 -5.58 -8.01 -18.23
CA GLY A 49 -6.06 -7.03 -19.20
C GLY A 49 -6.43 -5.68 -18.57
N ALA A 50 -6.67 -4.68 -19.43
CA ALA A 50 -6.97 -3.31 -19.00
C ALA A 50 -8.31 -3.21 -18.24
N GLN A 51 -9.27 -4.12 -18.50
CA GLN A 51 -10.57 -4.16 -17.84
C GLN A 51 -10.43 -4.42 -16.33
N HIS A 52 -9.34 -5.03 -15.89
CA HIS A 52 -9.04 -5.25 -14.47
C HIS A 52 -8.99 -3.95 -13.67
N LEU A 53 -8.60 -2.84 -14.29
CA LEU A 53 -8.63 -1.51 -13.63
C LEU A 53 -10.03 -1.15 -13.15
N LYS A 54 -11.06 -1.44 -13.95
CA LYS A 54 -12.44 -1.13 -13.59
C LYS A 54 -12.87 -1.90 -12.34
N LYS A 55 -12.55 -3.20 -12.30
CA LYS A 55 -12.85 -4.05 -11.14
C LYS A 55 -12.15 -3.53 -9.88
N VAL A 56 -10.88 -3.16 -10.00
CA VAL A 56 -10.12 -2.64 -8.86
C VAL A 56 -10.62 -1.27 -8.39
N ASP A 57 -11.02 -0.37 -9.30
CA ASP A 57 -11.64 0.91 -8.93
C ASP A 57 -12.99 0.71 -8.21
N GLU A 58 -13.83 -0.20 -8.69
CA GLU A 58 -15.09 -0.58 -8.02
C GLU A 58 -14.83 -1.10 -6.59
N ASP A 59 -13.90 -2.05 -6.45
CA ASP A 59 -13.53 -2.62 -5.15
C ASP A 59 -12.97 -1.57 -4.18
N LEU A 60 -12.17 -0.62 -4.67
CA LEU A 60 -11.66 0.50 -3.88
C LEU A 60 -12.79 1.39 -3.37
N ARG A 61 -13.75 1.74 -4.25
CA ARG A 61 -14.89 2.58 -3.90
C ARG A 61 -15.79 1.90 -2.88
N GLU A 62 -16.12 0.63 -3.10
CA GLU A 62 -16.95 -0.15 -2.17
C GLU A 62 -16.32 -0.23 -0.79
N TRP A 63 -15.01 -0.48 -0.72
CA TRP A 63 -14.29 -0.53 0.54
C TRP A 63 -14.31 0.81 1.28
N CYS A 64 -14.12 1.93 0.57
CA CYS A 64 -14.22 3.26 1.15
C CYS A 64 -15.62 3.53 1.71
N VAL A 65 -16.67 3.18 0.97
CA VAL A 65 -18.07 3.32 1.42
C VAL A 65 -18.34 2.49 2.68
N GLN A 66 -17.93 1.22 2.69
CA GLN A 66 -18.13 0.31 3.83
C GLN A 66 -17.43 0.78 5.11
N ARG A 67 -16.36 1.58 4.96
CA ARG A 67 -15.53 2.08 6.05
C ARG A 67 -15.73 3.57 6.32
N GLU A 68 -16.73 4.18 5.69
CA GLU A 68 -17.10 5.59 5.83
C GLU A 68 -15.98 6.59 5.46
N TYR A 69 -15.03 6.17 4.62
CA TYR A 69 -14.01 7.07 4.05
C TYR A 69 -14.57 7.84 2.86
N ARG A 70 -14.32 9.15 2.84
CA ARG A 70 -14.74 10.04 1.75
C ARG A 70 -13.71 10.12 0.62
N SER A 71 -12.44 9.90 0.94
CA SER A 71 -11.33 9.91 -0.02
C SER A 71 -10.23 8.97 0.46
N ILE A 72 -9.48 8.42 -0.50
CA ILE A 72 -8.23 7.71 -0.22
C ILE A 72 -7.17 8.61 0.43
N ASP A 73 -7.28 9.93 0.30
CA ASP A 73 -6.38 10.88 0.97
C ASP A 73 -6.50 10.81 2.49
N GLN A 74 -7.66 10.42 3.02
CA GLN A 74 -7.86 10.21 4.46
C GLN A 74 -7.13 8.96 4.96
N LEU A 75 -6.81 8.02 4.07
CA LEU A 75 -6.09 6.79 4.38
C LEU A 75 -4.58 6.98 4.30
N ARG A 76 -4.12 7.94 3.49
CA ARG A 76 -2.71 8.07 3.14
C ARG A 76 -1.88 8.33 4.39
N GLY A 77 -0.90 7.47 4.64
CA GLY A 77 0.03 7.61 5.77
C GLY A 77 -0.59 7.38 7.14
N SER A 78 -1.86 6.96 7.26
CA SER A 78 -2.51 6.74 8.57
C SER A 78 -1.90 5.58 9.36
N MET A 79 -1.11 4.72 8.70
CA MET A 79 -0.30 3.64 9.26
C MET A 79 1.18 3.77 8.88
N SER A 80 1.66 4.99 8.61
CA SER A 80 3.10 5.25 8.47
C SER A 80 3.81 4.97 9.80
N ARG A 81 5.15 4.93 9.81
CA ARG A 81 5.89 4.67 11.04
C ARG A 81 5.57 5.68 12.15
N ALA A 82 5.28 6.94 11.78
CA ALA A 82 4.93 7.99 12.74
C ALA A 82 3.52 7.83 13.33
N ASN A 83 2.57 7.28 12.55
CA ASN A 83 1.16 7.19 12.92
C ASN A 83 0.75 5.78 13.40
N CYS A 84 1.62 4.78 13.26
CA CYS A 84 1.35 3.41 13.69
C CYS A 84 1.36 3.29 15.23
N PRO A 85 0.32 2.70 15.86
CA PRO A 85 0.27 2.51 17.31
C PRO A 85 1.43 1.69 17.89
N ASP A 86 1.96 0.75 17.10
CA ASP A 86 3.17 -0.03 17.44
C ASP A 86 4.12 -0.09 16.23
N ALA A 87 4.92 0.96 16.09
CA ALA A 87 5.96 1.06 15.06
C ALA A 87 6.95 -0.13 15.11
N SER A 88 7.27 -0.64 16.30
CA SER A 88 8.19 -1.77 16.46
C SER A 88 7.60 -3.06 15.91
N ALA A 89 6.31 -3.32 16.13
CA ALA A 89 5.62 -4.46 15.52
C ALA A 89 5.55 -4.36 14.00
N LEU A 90 5.27 -3.17 13.45
CA LEU A 90 5.25 -2.94 12.01
C LEU A 90 6.62 -3.18 11.37
N GLU A 91 7.69 -2.68 11.98
CA GLU A 91 9.06 -2.89 11.48
C GLU A 91 9.49 -4.35 11.59
N ARG A 92 9.29 -5.00 12.74
CA ARG A 92 9.65 -6.41 12.96
C ARG A 92 8.86 -7.35 12.06
N GLY A 93 7.55 -7.16 11.93
CA GLY A 93 6.71 -8.01 11.09
C GLY A 93 7.12 -7.95 9.63
N ASN A 94 7.47 -6.76 9.13
CA ASN A 94 7.99 -6.60 7.78
C ASN A 94 9.41 -7.14 7.61
N TYR A 95 10.27 -7.04 8.63
CA TYR A 95 11.62 -7.62 8.59
C TYR A 95 11.59 -9.15 8.57
N MET A 96 10.78 -9.77 9.42
CA MET A 96 10.62 -11.23 9.45
C MET A 96 10.15 -11.78 8.10
N LYS A 97 9.17 -11.12 7.45
CA LYS A 97 8.72 -11.48 6.10
C LYS A 97 9.85 -11.41 5.08
N ALA A 98 10.66 -10.36 5.13
CA ALA A 98 11.80 -10.21 4.22
C ALA A 98 12.81 -11.36 4.37
N LEU A 99 13.14 -11.73 5.61
CA LEU A 99 14.02 -12.87 5.90
C LEU A 99 13.45 -14.20 5.39
N GLN A 100 12.15 -14.45 5.58
CA GLN A 100 11.49 -15.66 5.10
C GLN A 100 11.43 -15.76 3.58
N SER A 101 11.29 -14.62 2.89
CA SER A 101 11.24 -14.57 1.42
C SER A 101 12.61 -14.62 0.74
N TYR A 102 13.70 -14.48 1.50
CA TYR A 102 15.06 -14.51 0.95
C TYR A 102 15.45 -15.93 0.57
N THR A 103 15.86 -16.12 -0.68
CA THR A 103 16.51 -17.34 -1.17
C THR A 103 17.87 -16.93 -1.70
N ALA A 104 18.93 -17.61 -1.25
CA ALA A 104 20.32 -17.31 -1.59
C ALA A 104 20.66 -17.67 -3.05
#